data_AF-G0R3E7-F1
#
_entry.id   AF-G0R3E7-F1
#
_cell.length_a   1.000
_cell.length_b   1.000
_cell.length_c   1.000
_cell.angle_alpha   90.00
_cell.angle_beta   90.00
_cell.angle_gamma   90.00
#
_symmetry.space_group_name_H-M   'P 1'
#
loop_
_entity.id
_entity.type
_entity.pdbx_description
1 polymer ?
#
loop_
_entity_poly.entity_id
_entity_poly.type
_entity_poly.pdbx_seq_one_letter_code
_entity_poly.pdbx_strand_id
1 'polypeptide(L)'
;MSALKLNLGGAPSGPAGTGKTETVKDLSKALAKQCVVFNCSESMDYIMIGKFFKGLSSAGAWCCFDEFNRINIEVLSVIGQQLQVLLNAKAQFQQFVEFEGSLVRLDFSFSMFITMNPGYSGRTELPDNLKALFRPVAMMIPDYGMIAEILLYSFGFKQGRILAMKIKQLFKIASEVISFQDHYDFGLRSFRSVIVTAGILRKENEQNEDLLIFKALKSVNLPKLLPDDVPLFTNILKDLFYQDTLDQLREDQDTLRTKKDILNHFQKNKMQIEDTFLQKILQLNESLKVRHGLILLGHPGSGKTTNYRTLKKIIGKRVHCKVINPKSISLNQLYGYFNENSHEWNFGILEFLIVDCLKNKESLNWIVFDGPIDSIWIESLNTVLDDNKKLCLNSGLIYDFCFLFDLEFWLIF
;
A
#
# COMPACT_ATOMS: atom_id res chain seq x y z
N MET A 1 17.76 -13.27 14.46
CA MET A 1 18.36 -13.75 15.74
C MET A 1 19.88 -13.71 15.75
N SER A 2 20.58 -14.31 14.78
CA SER A 2 22.07 -14.32 14.77
C SER A 2 22.69 -12.92 14.77
N ALA A 3 22.08 -11.95 14.09
CA ALA A 3 22.51 -10.55 14.11
C ALA A 3 22.47 -9.95 15.53
N LEU A 4 21.35 -10.15 16.24
CA LEU A 4 21.16 -9.66 17.60
C LEU A 4 22.18 -10.23 18.59
N LYS A 5 22.54 -11.51 18.44
CA LYS A 5 23.58 -12.16 19.25
C LYS A 5 24.96 -11.50 19.06
N LEU A 6 25.20 -10.93 17.88
CA LEU A 6 26.43 -10.21 17.54
C LEU A 6 26.33 -8.70 17.81
N ASN A 7 25.26 -8.22 18.46
CA ASN A 7 24.97 -6.80 18.62
C ASN A 7 24.91 -6.03 17.28
N LEU A 8 24.49 -6.69 16.20
CA LEU A 8 24.27 -6.09 14.90
C LEU A 8 22.77 -5.91 14.62
N GLY A 9 22.46 -4.98 13.73
CA GLY A 9 21.13 -4.85 13.15
C GLY A 9 20.83 -5.92 12.10
N GLY A 10 19.56 -6.02 11.68
CA GLY A 10 19.15 -6.88 10.56
C GLY A 10 18.82 -6.06 9.31
N ALA A 11 19.24 -6.52 8.13
CA ALA A 11 18.91 -5.89 6.86
C ALA A 11 18.14 -6.83 5.91
N PRO A 12 16.83 -7.07 6.14
CA PRO A 12 15.95 -7.67 5.14
C PRO A 12 15.95 -6.91 3.81
N SER A 13 16.26 -7.61 2.73
CA SER A 13 16.36 -7.04 1.39
C SER A 13 15.76 -7.97 0.34
N GLY A 14 15.14 -7.40 -0.67
CA GLY A 14 14.50 -8.14 -1.75
C GLY A 14 13.42 -7.32 -2.47
N PRO A 15 12.72 -7.91 -3.45
CA PRO A 15 11.69 -7.21 -4.22
C PRO A 15 10.59 -6.59 -3.35
N ALA A 16 9.88 -5.59 -3.88
CA ALA A 16 8.73 -5.00 -3.20
C ALA A 16 7.65 -6.07 -2.93
N GLY A 17 6.94 -5.94 -1.81
CA GLY A 17 5.82 -6.84 -1.47
C GLY A 17 6.21 -8.23 -0.96
N THR A 18 7.45 -8.46 -0.54
CA THR A 18 7.91 -9.76 0.01
C THR A 18 7.75 -9.91 1.53
N GLY A 19 7.08 -8.97 2.21
CA GLY A 19 6.78 -9.07 3.65
C GLY A 19 7.95 -8.71 4.58
N LYS A 20 8.91 -7.91 4.11
CA LYS A 20 10.13 -7.54 4.86
C LYS A 20 9.81 -6.84 6.18
N THR A 21 9.00 -5.78 6.11
CA THR A 21 8.65 -4.93 7.25
C THR A 21 7.78 -5.68 8.25
N GLU A 22 6.80 -6.43 7.76
CA GLU A 22 5.89 -7.26 8.54
C GLU A 22 6.64 -8.36 9.30
N THR A 23 7.63 -8.99 8.66
CA THR A 23 8.46 -10.02 9.31
C THR A 23 9.21 -9.47 10.52
N VAL A 24 9.76 -8.25 10.44
CA VAL A 24 10.44 -7.60 11.58
C VAL A 24 9.45 -7.28 12.69
N LYS A 25 8.26 -6.76 12.34
CA LYS A 25 7.20 -6.42 13.28
C LYS A 25 6.64 -7.65 14.01
N ASP A 26 6.41 -8.74 13.28
CA ASP A 26 5.92 -9.99 13.87
C ASP A 26 6.98 -10.67 14.73
N LEU A 27 8.26 -10.62 14.33
CA LEU A 27 9.37 -11.09 15.16
C LEU A 27 9.45 -10.31 16.47
N SER A 28 9.32 -8.98 16.44
CA SER A 28 9.36 -8.18 17.67
C SER A 28 8.19 -8.51 18.59
N LYS A 29 6.99 -8.69 18.02
CA LYS A 29 5.78 -9.07 18.76
C LYS A 29 5.96 -10.42 19.45
N ALA A 30 6.52 -11.42 18.75
CA ALA A 30 6.83 -12.72 19.32
C ALA A 30 7.85 -12.65 20.48
N LEU A 31 8.70 -11.61 20.49
CA LEU A 31 9.70 -11.38 21.54
C LEU A 31 9.24 -10.36 22.60
N ALA A 32 7.96 -9.98 22.59
CA ALA A 32 7.40 -8.94 23.48
C ALA A 32 8.19 -7.62 23.43
N LYS A 33 8.71 -7.26 22.25
CA LYS A 33 9.40 -6.00 22.00
C LYS A 33 8.53 -5.05 21.19
N GLN A 34 8.39 -3.84 21.71
CA GLN A 34 7.79 -2.74 20.97
C GLN A 34 8.66 -2.45 19.74
N CYS A 35 8.09 -2.60 18.54
CA CYS A 35 8.74 -2.20 17.30
C CYS A 35 8.08 -0.95 16.74
N VAL A 36 8.88 0.09 16.54
CA VAL A 36 8.49 1.31 15.87
C VAL A 36 8.88 1.20 14.41
N VAL A 37 7.89 1.19 13.51
CA VAL A 37 8.13 1.20 12.06
C VAL A 37 8.14 2.63 11.58
N PHE A 38 9.19 3.01 10.87
CA PHE A 38 9.38 4.36 10.36
C PHE A 38 9.70 4.32 8.88
N ASN A 39 8.86 4.94 8.05
CA ASN A 39 9.04 4.95 6.60
C ASN A 39 10.01 6.06 6.20
N CYS A 40 11.14 5.69 5.58
CA CYS A 40 12.21 6.62 5.27
C CYS A 40 11.90 7.47 4.03
N SER A 41 12.42 8.69 3.99
CA SER A 41 12.30 9.61 2.84
C SER A 41 13.60 10.37 2.62
N GLU A 42 13.75 10.97 1.43
CA GLU A 42 14.91 11.81 1.08
C GLU A 42 15.03 13.07 1.96
N SER A 43 13.90 13.53 2.52
CA SER A 43 13.83 14.72 3.38
C SER A 43 14.28 14.48 4.82
N MET A 44 14.77 13.29 5.15
CA MET A 44 15.18 12.96 6.52
C MET A 44 16.55 13.52 6.85
N ASP A 45 16.64 14.12 8.03
CA ASP A 45 17.86 14.71 8.56
C ASP A 45 18.49 13.84 9.66
N TYR A 46 19.82 13.86 9.76
CA TYR A 46 20.59 13.13 10.75
C TYR A 46 20.28 13.59 12.19
N ILE A 47 19.87 14.85 12.37
CA ILE A 47 19.48 15.38 13.68
C ILE A 47 18.18 14.71 14.16
N MET A 48 17.20 14.54 13.25
CA MET A 48 15.95 13.86 13.54
C MET A 48 16.20 12.39 13.92
N ILE A 49 17.02 11.70 13.13
CA ILE A 49 17.34 10.28 13.36
C ILE A 49 18.15 10.10 14.64
N GLY A 50 19.09 11.00 14.94
CA GLY A 50 19.81 11.03 16.21
C GLY A 50 18.86 11.17 17.41
N LYS A 51 17.88 12.08 17.36
CA LYS A 51 16.83 12.16 18.40
C LYS A 51 16.04 10.86 18.51
N PHE A 52 15.75 10.21 17.40
CA PHE A 52 15.05 8.93 17.36
C PHE A 52 15.88 7.82 18.03
N PHE A 53 17.19 7.77 17.76
CA PHE A 53 18.13 6.85 18.40
C PHE A 53 18.21 7.07 19.91
N LYS A 54 18.20 8.31 20.40
CA LYS A 54 18.12 8.61 21.84
C LYS A 54 16.89 7.93 22.48
N GLY A 55 15.71 8.15 21.89
CA GLY A 55 14.47 7.56 22.39
C GLY A 55 14.47 6.04 22.35
N LEU A 56 14.89 5.45 21.22
CA LEU A 56 14.96 3.99 21.04
C LEU A 56 15.92 3.31 22.00
N SER A 57 17.13 3.86 22.12
CA SER A 57 18.20 3.30 22.93
C SER A 57 17.89 3.36 24.43
N SER A 58 17.21 4.42 24.90
CA SER A 58 16.73 4.50 26.28
C SER A 58 15.48 3.67 26.57
N ALA A 59 14.60 3.48 25.60
CA ALA A 59 13.37 2.70 25.79
C ALA A 59 13.58 1.18 25.65
N GLY A 60 14.73 0.73 25.12
CA GLY A 60 14.95 -0.69 24.81
C GLY A 60 14.04 -1.22 23.71
N ALA A 61 13.51 -0.32 22.88
CA ALA A 61 12.59 -0.64 21.79
C ALA A 61 13.34 -1.05 20.52
N TRP A 62 12.63 -1.71 19.62
CA TRP A 62 13.13 -2.02 18.30
C TRP A 62 12.64 -0.97 17.30
N CYS A 63 13.44 -0.73 16.27
CA CYS A 63 13.01 0.08 15.14
C CYS A 63 13.21 -0.66 13.83
N CYS A 64 12.21 -0.57 12.95
CA CYS A 64 12.31 -0.96 11.55
C CYS A 64 12.26 0.30 10.71
N PHE A 65 13.41 0.71 10.17
CA PHE A 65 13.49 1.75 9.16
C PHE A 65 13.10 1.15 7.82
N ASP A 66 11.86 1.40 7.42
CA ASP A 66 11.33 0.94 6.16
C ASP A 66 11.90 1.80 5.02
N GLU A 67 12.24 1.16 3.90
CA GLU A 67 12.76 1.87 2.72
C GLU A 67 14.01 2.71 2.99
N PHE A 68 14.90 2.22 3.86
CA PHE A 68 16.05 2.97 4.38
C PHE A 68 17.01 3.49 3.30
N ASN A 69 17.04 2.82 2.15
CA ASN A 69 17.82 3.23 0.98
C ASN A 69 17.23 4.42 0.19
N ARG A 70 16.23 5.14 0.73
CA ARG A 70 15.74 6.44 0.24
C ARG A 70 16.43 7.64 0.88
N ILE A 71 17.16 7.42 1.96
CA ILE A 71 17.84 8.51 2.65
C ILE A 71 19.07 8.90 1.82
N ASN A 72 19.32 10.20 1.70
CA ASN A 72 20.50 10.72 1.02
C ASN A 72 21.79 10.11 1.58
N ILE A 73 22.74 9.80 0.69
CA ILE A 73 23.96 9.08 1.06
C ILE A 73 24.83 9.83 2.08
N GLU A 74 24.82 11.16 2.03
CA GLU A 74 25.50 12.04 3.00
C GLU A 74 24.94 11.84 4.42
N VAL A 75 23.61 11.79 4.54
CA VAL A 75 22.91 11.57 5.80
C VAL A 75 23.13 10.14 6.29
N LEU A 76 23.07 9.13 5.40
CA LEU A 76 23.36 7.73 5.74
C LEU A 76 24.74 7.53 6.37
N SER A 77 25.72 8.30 5.90
CA SER A 77 27.09 8.23 6.43
C SER A 77 27.16 8.71 7.89
N VAL A 78 26.47 9.80 8.22
CA VAL A 78 26.37 10.30 9.60
C VAL A 78 25.57 9.34 10.49
N ILE A 79 24.46 8.80 9.99
CA ILE A 79 23.66 7.79 10.71
C ILE A 79 24.51 6.57 11.07
N GLY A 80 25.39 6.13 10.17
CA GLY A 80 26.30 5.02 10.45
C GLY A 80 27.22 5.29 11.63
N GLN A 81 27.79 6.49 11.72
CA GLN A 81 28.63 6.90 12.85
C GLN A 81 27.83 6.95 14.16
N GLN A 82 26.63 7.54 14.12
CA GLN A 82 25.72 7.61 15.26
C GLN A 82 25.37 6.22 15.79
N LEU A 83 24.98 5.31 14.90
CA LEU A 83 24.65 3.95 15.29
C LEU A 83 25.86 3.22 15.87
N GLN A 84 27.04 3.42 15.31
CA GLN A 84 28.27 2.79 15.78
C GLN A 84 28.62 3.21 17.21
N VAL A 85 28.42 4.48 17.59
CA VAL A 85 28.59 4.93 18.99
C VAL A 85 27.72 4.12 19.95
N LEU A 86 26.44 3.95 19.62
CA LEU A 86 25.49 3.21 20.47
C LEU A 86 25.79 1.70 20.51
N LEU A 87 26.15 1.10 19.38
CA LEU A 87 26.49 -0.33 19.31
C LEU A 87 27.81 -0.63 20.06
N ASN A 88 28.79 0.27 19.99
CA ASN A 88 30.04 0.13 20.75
C ASN A 88 29.80 0.25 22.26
N ALA A 89 29.02 1.23 22.69
CA ALA A 89 28.62 1.37 24.10
C ALA A 89 27.88 0.13 24.61
N LYS A 90 26.99 -0.43 23.79
CA LYS A 90 26.30 -1.70 24.07
C LYS A 90 27.26 -2.88 24.18
N ALA A 91 28.23 -2.99 23.27
CA ALA A 91 29.24 -4.06 23.29
C ALA A 91 30.16 -3.97 24.53
N GLN A 92 30.40 -2.75 25.03
CA GLN A 92 31.17 -2.49 26.25
C GLN A 92 30.32 -2.53 27.52
N PHE A 93 29.02 -2.86 27.43
CA PHE A 93 28.08 -2.87 28.54
C PHE A 93 28.02 -1.53 29.32
N GLN A 94 28.18 -0.40 28.63
CA GLN A 94 28.04 0.92 29.21
C GLN A 94 26.56 1.25 29.45
N GLN A 95 26.20 1.53 30.71
CA GLN A 95 24.82 1.91 31.07
C GLN A 95 24.45 3.33 30.64
N PHE A 96 25.45 4.20 30.49
CA PHE A 96 25.30 5.58 30.04
C PHE A 96 26.31 5.86 28.94
N VAL A 97 25.87 6.52 27.88
CA VAL A 97 26.71 6.92 26.75
C VAL A 97 26.47 8.38 26.45
N GLU A 98 27.55 9.12 26.20
CA GLU A 98 27.44 10.47 25.64
C GLU A 98 27.13 10.34 24.15
N PHE A 99 25.94 10.80 23.75
CA PHE A 99 25.45 10.66 22.40
C PHE A 99 24.77 11.95 21.95
N GLU A 100 25.27 12.55 20.86
CA GLU A 100 24.75 13.79 20.27
C GLU A 100 24.56 14.90 21.32
N GLY A 101 25.60 15.15 22.13
CA GLY A 101 25.64 16.20 23.16
C GLY A 101 24.77 15.96 24.40
N SER A 102 24.26 14.74 24.59
CA SER A 102 23.47 14.38 25.77
C SER A 102 23.91 13.05 26.37
N LEU A 103 23.83 12.93 27.69
CA LEU A 103 24.03 11.67 28.38
C LEU A 103 22.76 10.82 28.27
N VAL A 104 22.85 9.68 27.58
CA VAL A 104 21.73 8.78 27.30
C VAL A 104 21.89 7.51 28.11
N ARG A 105 20.85 7.12 28.85
CA ARG A 105 20.82 5.79 29.48
C ARG A 105 20.55 4.74 28.42
N LEU A 106 21.37 3.70 28.37
CA LEU A 106 21.31 2.65 27.37
C LEU A 106 20.58 1.42 27.93
N ASP A 107 19.49 1.02 27.28
CA ASP A 107 18.87 -0.29 27.49
C ASP A 107 19.38 -1.24 26.41
N PHE A 108 20.21 -2.21 26.80
CA PHE A 108 20.87 -3.14 25.86
C PHE A 108 19.91 -3.99 25.01
N SER A 109 18.62 -3.98 25.30
CA SER A 109 17.63 -4.70 24.49
C SER A 109 17.20 -3.96 23.22
N PHE A 110 17.60 -2.69 23.06
CA PHE A 110 17.35 -1.94 21.83
C PHE A 110 17.99 -2.64 20.62
N SER A 111 17.33 -2.52 19.46
CA SER A 111 17.86 -3.05 18.21
C SER A 111 17.30 -2.31 17.00
N MET A 112 18.00 -2.42 15.88
CA MET A 112 17.66 -1.74 14.65
C MET A 112 17.59 -2.70 13.47
N PHE A 113 16.61 -2.46 12.63
CA PHE A 113 16.40 -3.17 11.38
C PHE A 113 16.18 -2.17 10.27
N ILE A 114 16.68 -2.49 9.09
CA ILE A 114 16.50 -1.71 7.88
C ILE A 114 15.89 -2.60 6.81
N THR A 115 14.91 -2.11 6.05
CA THR A 115 14.44 -2.80 4.86
C THR A 115 14.93 -2.09 3.62
N MET A 116 15.20 -2.86 2.57
CA MET A 116 15.67 -2.33 1.30
C MET A 116 14.95 -2.98 0.13
N ASN A 117 14.61 -2.15 -0.86
CA ASN A 117 14.15 -2.55 -2.18
C ASN A 117 15.29 -2.23 -3.18
N PRO A 118 16.22 -3.16 -3.44
CA PRO A 118 17.28 -2.94 -4.41
C PRO A 118 16.71 -2.84 -5.84
N GLY A 119 17.33 -2.01 -6.68
CA GLY A 119 16.97 -1.87 -8.10
C GLY A 119 15.80 -0.94 -8.44
N TYR A 120 15.21 -0.27 -7.45
CA TYR A 120 14.19 0.76 -7.68
C TYR A 120 14.83 2.13 -7.93
N SER A 121 14.20 2.95 -8.80
CA SER A 121 14.64 4.32 -9.06
C SER A 121 14.61 5.18 -7.78
N GLY A 122 15.55 6.12 -7.65
CA GLY A 122 15.68 6.98 -6.46
C GLY A 122 16.23 6.27 -5.22
N ARG A 123 16.83 5.08 -5.36
CA ARG A 123 17.42 4.33 -4.24
C ARG A 123 18.93 4.37 -4.27
N THR A 124 19.54 4.71 -3.14
CA THR A 124 20.98 4.75 -2.97
C THR A 124 21.52 3.42 -2.49
N GLU A 125 22.71 3.03 -2.94
CA GLU A 125 23.43 1.96 -2.25
C GLU A 125 23.88 2.40 -0.86
N LEU A 126 23.81 1.48 0.09
CA LEU A 126 24.30 1.77 1.43
C LEU A 126 25.83 1.87 1.45
N PRO A 127 26.41 2.84 2.17
CA PRO A 127 27.85 2.91 2.42
C PRO A 127 28.38 1.65 3.14
N ASP A 128 29.63 1.26 2.89
CA ASP A 128 30.18 0.00 3.42
C ASP A 128 30.32 -0.02 4.95
N ASN A 129 30.66 1.13 5.55
CA ASN A 129 30.70 1.30 7.00
C ASN A 129 29.32 1.03 7.63
N LEU A 130 28.24 1.43 6.95
CA LEU A 130 26.87 1.20 7.40
C LEU A 130 26.46 -0.25 7.16
N LYS A 131 26.78 -0.83 5.99
CA LYS A 131 26.54 -2.25 5.69
C LYS A 131 27.14 -3.16 6.77
N ALA A 132 28.32 -2.84 7.29
CA ALA A 132 28.99 -3.61 8.33
C ALA A 132 28.22 -3.66 9.68
N LEU A 133 27.34 -2.69 9.95
CA LEU A 133 26.51 -2.64 11.17
C LEU A 133 25.27 -3.55 11.08
N PHE A 134 24.96 -4.08 9.90
CA PHE A 134 23.78 -4.91 9.66
C PHE A 134 24.15 -6.25 9.06
N ARG A 135 23.41 -7.30 9.47
CA ARG A 135 23.48 -8.60 8.82
C ARG A 135 22.44 -8.67 7.70
N PRO A 136 22.83 -8.90 6.43
CA PRO A 136 21.88 -8.99 5.33
C PRO A 136 21.02 -10.25 5.44
N VAL A 137 19.75 -10.12 5.03
CA VAL A 137 18.80 -11.22 4.90
C VAL A 137 18.10 -11.09 3.55
N ALA A 138 18.22 -12.09 2.68
CA ALA A 138 17.56 -12.10 1.38
C ALA A 138 16.12 -12.63 1.50
N MET A 139 15.15 -11.82 1.08
CA MET A 139 13.71 -12.13 1.07
C MET A 139 13.18 -12.03 -0.37
N MET A 140 13.37 -13.10 -1.13
CA MET A 140 13.14 -13.10 -2.58
C MET A 140 11.70 -13.44 -2.96
N ILE A 141 11.23 -14.66 -2.68
CA ILE A 141 9.92 -15.13 -3.12
C ILE A 141 9.22 -15.84 -1.96
N PRO A 142 8.06 -15.35 -1.49
CA PRO A 142 7.28 -16.00 -0.45
C PRO A 142 6.53 -17.24 -1.00
N ASP A 143 6.10 -18.16 -0.13
CA ASP A 143 5.22 -19.25 -0.56
C ASP A 143 3.75 -18.83 -0.56
N TYR A 144 3.29 -18.42 -1.73
CA TYR A 144 1.90 -18.02 -2.00
C TYR A 144 0.89 -19.10 -1.60
N GLY A 145 1.23 -20.39 -1.74
CA GLY A 145 0.31 -21.50 -1.46
C GLY A 145 0.03 -21.62 0.04
N MET A 146 1.10 -21.66 0.84
CA MET A 146 0.98 -21.72 2.30
C MET A 146 0.28 -20.48 2.86
N ILE A 147 0.63 -19.28 2.35
CA ILE A 147 -0.01 -18.04 2.76
C ILE A 147 -1.52 -18.07 2.44
N ALA A 148 -1.88 -18.50 1.24
CA ALA A 148 -3.30 -18.58 0.86
C ALA A 148 -4.08 -19.58 1.69
N GLU A 149 -3.52 -20.76 1.93
CA GLU A 149 -4.18 -21.81 2.70
C GLU A 149 -4.52 -21.32 4.11
N ILE A 150 -3.54 -20.71 4.81
CA ILE A 150 -3.74 -20.18 6.17
C ILE A 150 -4.79 -19.06 6.16
N LEU A 151 -4.71 -18.13 5.21
CA LEU A 151 -5.66 -17.02 5.12
C LEU A 151 -7.08 -17.50 4.83
N LEU A 152 -7.26 -18.44 3.90
CA LEU A 152 -8.56 -19.02 3.58
C LEU A 152 -9.18 -19.71 4.80
N TYR A 153 -8.42 -20.53 5.53
CA TYR A 153 -8.90 -21.12 6.78
C TYR A 153 -9.28 -20.07 7.82
N SER A 154 -8.51 -18.97 7.93
CA SER A 154 -8.84 -17.88 8.85
C SER A 154 -10.15 -17.16 8.51
N PHE A 155 -10.55 -17.16 7.24
CA PHE A 155 -11.86 -16.68 6.78
C PHE A 155 -12.96 -17.75 6.86
N GLY A 156 -12.65 -18.95 7.35
CA GLY A 156 -13.59 -20.04 7.57
C GLY A 156 -13.85 -20.95 6.38
N PHE A 157 -13.04 -20.86 5.30
CA PHE A 157 -13.12 -21.78 4.16
C PHE A 157 -12.79 -23.21 4.59
N LYS A 158 -13.55 -24.20 4.10
CA LYS A 158 -13.34 -25.62 4.41
C LYS A 158 -12.32 -26.26 3.48
N GLN A 159 -12.30 -25.85 2.21
CA GLN A 159 -11.42 -26.39 1.16
C GLN A 159 -10.18 -25.50 0.93
N GLY A 160 -9.71 -24.81 1.97
CA GLY A 160 -8.63 -23.81 1.88
C GLY A 160 -7.38 -24.30 1.14
N ARG A 161 -6.94 -25.55 1.37
CA ARG A 161 -5.78 -26.14 0.69
C ARG A 161 -5.94 -26.26 -0.83
N ILE A 162 -7.07 -26.80 -1.28
CA ILE A 162 -7.34 -27.02 -2.72
C ILE A 162 -7.48 -25.66 -3.42
N LEU A 163 -8.23 -24.74 -2.81
CA LEU A 163 -8.44 -23.39 -3.32
C LEU A 163 -7.12 -22.60 -3.40
N ALA A 164 -6.27 -22.69 -2.38
CA ALA A 164 -4.95 -22.06 -2.38
C ALA A 164 -4.07 -22.51 -3.55
N MET A 165 -4.08 -23.82 -3.86
CA MET A 165 -3.35 -24.35 -5.02
C MET A 165 -3.91 -23.82 -6.34
N LYS A 166 -5.25 -23.77 -6.50
CA LYS A 166 -5.88 -23.18 -7.69
C LYS A 166 -5.51 -21.72 -7.89
N ILE A 167 -5.57 -20.89 -6.83
CA ILE A 167 -5.24 -19.47 -6.90
C ILE A 167 -3.75 -19.27 -7.22
N LYS A 168 -2.86 -20.02 -6.56
CA LYS A 168 -1.41 -20.00 -6.83
C LYS A 168 -1.12 -20.35 -8.29
N GLN A 169 -1.73 -21.41 -8.80
CA GLN A 169 -1.55 -21.85 -10.18
C GLN A 169 -2.07 -20.81 -11.17
N LEU A 170 -3.23 -20.21 -10.89
CA LEU A 170 -3.79 -19.15 -11.71
C LEU A 170 -2.86 -17.95 -11.81
N PHE A 171 -2.34 -17.46 -10.68
CA PHE A 171 -1.41 -16.32 -10.66
C PHE A 171 -0.12 -16.62 -11.42
N LYS A 172 0.41 -17.85 -11.27
CA LYS A 172 1.58 -18.30 -12.02
C LYS A 172 1.33 -18.29 -13.53
N ILE A 173 0.28 -18.99 -14.00
CA ILE A 173 -0.05 -19.06 -15.43
C ILE A 173 -0.35 -17.66 -15.98
N ALA A 174 -1.13 -16.86 -15.25
CA ALA A 174 -1.45 -15.49 -15.65
C ALA A 174 -0.19 -14.64 -15.83
N SER A 175 0.78 -14.73 -14.91
CA SER A 175 2.05 -13.98 -15.02
C SER A 175 2.94 -14.42 -16.19
N GLU A 176 2.75 -15.64 -16.72
CA GLU A 176 3.55 -16.21 -17.80
C GLU A 176 2.88 -16.04 -19.18
N VAL A 177 1.54 -16.00 -19.24
CA VAL A 177 0.76 -16.02 -20.50
C VAL A 177 0.22 -14.64 -20.88
N ILE A 178 -0.12 -13.81 -19.91
CA ILE A 178 -0.71 -12.49 -20.15
C ILE A 178 0.38 -11.50 -20.56
N SER A 179 0.03 -10.51 -21.39
CA SER A 179 0.98 -9.50 -21.83
C SER A 179 1.64 -8.77 -20.66
N PHE A 180 2.90 -8.35 -20.83
CA PHE A 180 3.58 -7.53 -19.84
C PHE A 180 3.08 -6.09 -19.92
N GLN A 181 2.56 -5.58 -18.81
CA GLN A 181 2.12 -4.19 -18.66
C GLN A 181 2.61 -3.64 -17.31
N ASP A 182 3.04 -2.38 -17.27
CA ASP A 182 3.59 -1.77 -16.05
C ASP A 182 2.61 -1.74 -14.86
N HIS A 183 1.31 -1.73 -15.15
CA HIS A 183 0.24 -1.68 -14.15
C HIS A 183 -0.30 -3.06 -13.76
N TYR A 184 0.20 -4.14 -14.37
CA TYR A 184 -0.19 -5.49 -14.00
C TYR A 184 0.57 -5.93 -12.74
N ASP A 185 -0.18 -6.37 -11.73
CA ASP A 185 0.36 -6.87 -10.48
C ASP A 185 -0.17 -8.28 -10.19
N PHE A 186 0.72 -9.25 -10.32
CA PHE A 186 0.54 -10.65 -9.91
C PHE A 186 1.41 -11.01 -8.70
N GLY A 187 1.89 -10.01 -7.95
CA GLY A 187 2.64 -10.18 -6.72
C GLY A 187 1.75 -10.47 -5.50
N LEU A 188 2.40 -10.58 -4.33
CA LEU A 188 1.75 -10.99 -3.08
C LEU A 188 0.61 -10.06 -2.65
N ARG A 189 0.71 -8.76 -2.94
CA ARG A 189 -0.32 -7.77 -2.58
C ARG A 189 -1.62 -8.01 -3.35
N SER A 190 -1.52 -8.17 -4.67
CA SER A 190 -2.66 -8.53 -5.52
C SER A 190 -3.24 -9.89 -5.13
N PHE A 191 -2.38 -10.87 -4.88
CA PHE A 191 -2.76 -12.20 -4.43
C PHE A 191 -3.55 -12.18 -3.09
N ARG A 192 -3.04 -11.47 -2.08
CA ARG A 192 -3.72 -11.29 -0.79
C ARG A 192 -5.03 -10.54 -0.94
N SER A 193 -5.09 -9.55 -1.83
CA SER A 193 -6.33 -8.81 -2.11
C SER A 193 -7.45 -9.72 -2.63
N VAL A 194 -7.15 -10.71 -3.47
CA VAL A 194 -8.13 -11.70 -3.93
C VAL A 194 -8.71 -12.48 -2.75
N ILE A 195 -7.84 -12.96 -1.86
CA ILE A 195 -8.25 -13.80 -0.73
C ILE A 195 -9.07 -13.02 0.29
N VAL A 196 -8.66 -11.78 0.59
CA VAL A 196 -9.43 -10.88 1.46
C VAL A 196 -10.81 -10.59 0.86
N THR A 197 -10.88 -10.32 -0.45
CA THR A 197 -12.15 -10.09 -1.15
C THR A 197 -13.05 -11.32 -1.06
N ALA A 198 -12.51 -12.52 -1.27
CA ALA A 198 -13.27 -13.76 -1.11
C ALA A 198 -13.76 -13.97 0.32
N GLY A 199 -12.95 -13.61 1.32
CA GLY A 199 -13.33 -13.62 2.73
C GLY A 199 -14.48 -12.66 3.05
N ILE A 200 -14.53 -11.48 2.44
CA ILE A 200 -15.65 -10.53 2.57
C ILE A 200 -16.91 -11.13 1.93
N LEU A 201 -16.81 -11.62 0.68
CA LEU A 201 -17.95 -12.23 -0.02
C LEU A 201 -18.54 -13.43 0.73
N ARG A 202 -17.70 -14.22 1.40
CA ARG A 202 -18.15 -15.32 2.25
C ARG A 202 -19.01 -14.86 3.43
N LYS A 203 -18.67 -13.73 4.05
CA LYS A 203 -19.47 -13.18 5.17
C LYS A 203 -20.85 -12.72 4.70
N GLU A 204 -20.93 -12.23 3.47
CA GLU A 204 -22.17 -11.76 2.87
C GLU A 204 -23.04 -12.92 2.36
N ASN A 205 -22.43 -14.07 2.00
CA ASN A 205 -23.13 -15.23 1.43
C ASN A 205 -22.48 -16.58 1.83
N GLU A 206 -23.25 -17.50 2.39
CA GLU A 206 -22.86 -18.92 2.47
C GLU A 206 -23.11 -19.61 1.12
N GLN A 207 -22.18 -19.46 0.19
CA GLN A 207 -22.21 -20.09 -1.13
C GLN A 207 -21.04 -21.05 -1.37
N ASN A 208 -21.10 -21.75 -2.51
CA ASN A 208 -20.02 -22.60 -3.02
C ASN A 208 -18.67 -21.86 -2.95
N GLU A 209 -17.68 -22.46 -2.28
CA GLU A 209 -16.39 -21.83 -2.03
C GLU A 209 -15.61 -21.54 -3.32
N ASP A 210 -15.72 -22.41 -4.32
CA ASP A 210 -15.13 -22.19 -5.65
C ASP A 210 -15.73 -20.94 -6.32
N LEU A 211 -17.06 -20.74 -6.21
CA LEU A 211 -17.75 -19.57 -6.76
C LEU A 211 -17.31 -18.26 -6.09
N LEU A 212 -17.07 -18.28 -4.78
CA LEU A 212 -16.59 -17.11 -4.05
C LEU A 212 -15.18 -16.68 -4.52
N ILE A 213 -14.29 -17.66 -4.69
CA ILE A 213 -12.92 -17.41 -5.19
C ILE A 213 -12.98 -16.94 -6.65
N PHE A 214 -13.81 -17.55 -7.48
CA PHE A 214 -14.05 -17.14 -8.86
C PHE A 214 -14.51 -15.67 -8.92
N LYS A 215 -15.52 -15.29 -8.14
CA LYS A 215 -16.03 -13.90 -8.08
C LYS A 215 -14.95 -12.92 -7.64
N ALA A 216 -14.17 -13.28 -6.62
CA ALA A 216 -13.09 -12.43 -6.11
C ALA A 216 -11.95 -12.23 -7.12
N LEU A 217 -11.52 -13.30 -7.81
CA LEU A 217 -10.51 -13.21 -8.87
C LEU A 217 -11.00 -12.31 -10.01
N LYS A 218 -12.26 -12.49 -10.42
CA LYS A 218 -12.88 -11.69 -11.48
C LYS A 218 -12.92 -10.20 -11.10
N SER A 219 -13.37 -9.87 -9.89
CA SER A 219 -13.51 -8.48 -9.45
C SER A 219 -12.17 -7.78 -9.25
N VAL A 220 -11.13 -8.49 -8.79
CA VAL A 220 -9.81 -7.90 -8.52
C VAL A 220 -8.95 -7.77 -9.77
N ASN A 221 -8.99 -8.75 -10.69
CA ASN A 221 -8.05 -8.79 -11.81
C ASN A 221 -8.64 -8.21 -13.11
N LEU A 222 -9.90 -8.48 -13.45
CA LEU A 222 -10.45 -8.01 -14.74
C LEU A 222 -10.42 -6.48 -14.93
N PRO A 223 -10.66 -5.62 -13.92
CA PRO A 223 -10.63 -4.18 -14.14
C PRO A 223 -9.28 -3.64 -14.61
N LYS A 224 -8.19 -4.39 -14.32
CA LYS A 224 -6.82 -4.03 -14.65
C LYS A 224 -6.42 -4.42 -16.06
N LEU A 225 -7.03 -5.47 -16.62
CA LEU A 225 -6.59 -6.07 -17.87
C LEU A 225 -7.01 -5.25 -19.09
N LEU A 226 -6.15 -5.24 -20.10
CA LEU A 226 -6.44 -4.78 -21.45
C LEU A 226 -7.48 -5.69 -22.12
N PRO A 227 -8.27 -5.17 -23.08
CA PRO A 227 -9.31 -5.94 -23.76
C PRO A 227 -8.82 -7.27 -24.36
N ASP A 228 -7.61 -7.31 -24.90
CA ASP A 228 -7.03 -8.50 -25.53
C ASP A 228 -6.62 -9.58 -24.52
N ASP A 229 -6.26 -9.17 -23.29
CA ASP A 229 -5.85 -10.08 -22.21
C ASP A 229 -7.05 -10.62 -21.42
N VAL A 230 -8.21 -9.94 -21.47
CA VAL A 230 -9.42 -10.37 -20.76
C VAL A 230 -9.88 -11.77 -21.17
N PRO A 231 -9.96 -12.14 -22.46
CA PRO A 231 -10.28 -13.50 -22.88
C PRO A 231 -9.29 -14.54 -22.37
N LEU A 232 -7.99 -14.24 -22.42
CA LEU A 232 -6.93 -15.15 -21.96
C LEU A 232 -7.07 -15.46 -20.46
N PHE A 233 -7.19 -14.41 -19.64
CA PHE A 233 -7.40 -14.57 -18.20
C PHE A 233 -8.71 -15.31 -17.89
N THR A 234 -9.78 -14.98 -18.61
CA THR A 234 -11.08 -15.63 -18.43
C THR A 234 -11.01 -17.12 -18.76
N ASN A 235 -10.25 -17.52 -19.77
CA ASN A 235 -10.05 -18.94 -20.11
C ASN A 235 -9.23 -19.67 -19.04
N ILE A 236 -8.12 -19.10 -18.57
CA ILE A 236 -7.33 -19.67 -17.46
C ILE A 236 -8.21 -19.87 -16.22
N LEU A 237 -9.06 -18.89 -15.93
CA LEU A 237 -9.98 -18.92 -14.80
C LEU A 237 -11.07 -20.00 -14.98
N LYS A 238 -11.59 -20.20 -16.19
CA LYS A 238 -12.56 -21.28 -16.50
C LYS A 238 -11.93 -22.68 -16.49
N ASP A 239 -10.67 -22.81 -16.86
CA ASP A 239 -9.99 -24.11 -16.86
C ASP A 239 -9.69 -24.57 -15.43
N LEU A 240 -9.38 -23.63 -14.52
CA LEU A 240 -9.07 -23.93 -13.12
C LEU A 240 -10.32 -24.04 -12.23
N PHE A 241 -11.42 -23.40 -12.61
CA PHE A 241 -12.69 -23.41 -11.88
C PHE A 241 -13.82 -23.90 -12.79
N TYR A 242 -14.48 -25.00 -12.39
CA TYR A 242 -15.48 -25.75 -13.19
C TYR A 242 -16.50 -24.87 -13.93
N GLN A 243 -16.87 -25.25 -15.16
CA GLN A 243 -17.80 -24.51 -16.01
C GLN A 243 -19.20 -24.32 -15.39
N ASP A 244 -19.71 -25.29 -14.63
CA ASP A 244 -21.03 -25.20 -13.96
C ASP A 244 -21.11 -24.04 -12.93
N THR A 245 -19.96 -23.52 -12.49
CA THR A 245 -19.87 -22.35 -11.61
C THR A 245 -20.33 -21.07 -12.33
N LEU A 246 -20.22 -21.01 -13.66
CA LEU A 246 -20.64 -19.88 -14.49
C LEU A 246 -22.16 -19.76 -14.57
N ASP A 247 -22.86 -20.88 -14.65
CA ASP A 247 -24.33 -20.91 -14.76
C ASP A 247 -25.02 -20.46 -13.46
N GLN A 248 -24.28 -20.46 -12.35
CA GLN A 248 -24.72 -19.97 -11.05
C GLN A 248 -24.38 -18.49 -10.81
N LEU A 249 -23.69 -17.80 -11.73
CA LEU A 249 -23.42 -16.37 -11.65
C LEU A 249 -24.69 -15.56 -11.94
N ARG A 250 -25.57 -15.48 -10.95
CA ARG A 250 -26.65 -14.48 -10.96
C ARG A 250 -26.02 -13.11 -10.73
N GLU A 251 -26.41 -12.13 -11.55
CA GLU A 251 -26.09 -10.74 -11.28
C GLU A 251 -26.70 -10.34 -9.94
N ASP A 252 -25.87 -9.85 -9.03
CA ASP A 252 -26.32 -9.41 -7.71
C ASP A 252 -27.38 -8.30 -7.87
N GLN A 253 -28.42 -8.32 -7.03
CA GLN A 253 -29.53 -7.37 -7.12
C GLN A 253 -29.06 -5.90 -7.03
N ASP A 254 -28.03 -5.64 -6.25
CA ASP A 254 -27.40 -4.33 -6.14
C ASP A 254 -26.75 -3.87 -7.45
N THR A 255 -26.10 -4.80 -8.17
CA THR A 255 -25.52 -4.53 -9.50
C THR A 255 -26.61 -4.20 -10.51
N LEU A 256 -27.71 -4.96 -10.50
CA LEU A 256 -28.88 -4.69 -11.35
C LEU A 256 -29.52 -3.33 -11.05
N ARG A 257 -29.66 -2.97 -9.78
CA ARG A 257 -30.18 -1.66 -9.35
C ARG A 257 -29.26 -0.54 -9.82
N THR A 258 -27.97 -0.67 -9.54
CA THR A 258 -26.95 0.32 -9.94
C THR A 258 -26.94 0.51 -11.45
N LYS A 259 -27.03 -0.57 -12.23
CA LYS A 259 -27.13 -0.55 -13.69
C LYS A 259 -28.33 0.26 -14.17
N LYS A 260 -29.52 0.03 -13.58
CA LYS A 260 -30.73 0.81 -13.89
C LYS A 260 -30.56 2.30 -13.55
N ASP A 261 -29.97 2.61 -12.40
CA ASP A 261 -29.76 4.00 -11.97
C ASP A 261 -28.76 4.73 -12.89
N ILE A 262 -27.72 4.04 -13.38
CA ILE A 262 -26.80 4.57 -14.40
C ILE A 262 -27.56 4.88 -15.70
N LEU A 263 -28.33 3.94 -16.24
CA LEU A 263 -29.07 4.15 -17.48
C LEU A 263 -30.06 5.33 -17.36
N ASN A 264 -30.78 5.42 -16.24
CA ASN A 264 -31.67 6.53 -15.95
C ASN A 264 -30.93 7.88 -15.87
N HIS A 265 -29.72 7.90 -15.30
CA HIS A 265 -28.88 9.10 -15.22
C HIS A 265 -28.48 9.61 -16.61
N PHE A 266 -28.04 8.71 -17.50
CA PHE A 266 -27.64 9.06 -18.86
C PHE A 266 -28.82 9.55 -19.70
N GLN A 267 -29.97 8.88 -19.59
CA GLN A 267 -31.20 9.31 -20.27
C GLN A 267 -31.65 10.71 -19.84
N LYS A 268 -31.67 10.99 -18.52
CA LYS A 268 -32.05 12.30 -17.98
C LYS A 268 -31.15 13.44 -18.47
N ASN A 269 -29.86 13.17 -18.63
CA ASN A 269 -28.88 14.15 -19.08
C ASN A 269 -28.67 14.17 -20.60
N LYS A 270 -29.47 13.41 -21.36
CA LYS A 270 -29.36 13.28 -22.82
C LYS A 270 -27.95 12.87 -23.28
N MET A 271 -27.29 12.01 -22.51
CA MET A 271 -25.97 11.47 -22.84
C MET A 271 -26.12 10.06 -23.43
N GLN A 272 -25.25 9.72 -24.38
CA GLN A 272 -25.14 8.35 -24.90
C GLN A 272 -24.27 7.52 -23.96
N ILE A 273 -24.66 6.26 -23.75
CA ILE A 273 -23.88 5.29 -23.00
C ILE A 273 -23.66 4.05 -23.86
N GLU A 274 -22.43 3.58 -23.87
CA GLU A 274 -22.01 2.35 -24.53
C GLU A 274 -21.77 1.29 -23.45
N ASP A 275 -21.96 0.01 -23.79
CA ASP A 275 -21.96 -1.08 -22.82
C ASP A 275 -20.62 -1.26 -22.10
N THR A 276 -19.49 -1.02 -22.78
CA THR A 276 -18.16 -1.04 -22.15
C THR A 276 -18.03 0.06 -21.11
N PHE A 277 -18.56 1.25 -21.37
CA PHE A 277 -18.52 2.36 -20.40
C PHE A 277 -19.41 2.06 -19.18
N LEU A 278 -20.59 1.49 -19.41
CA LEU A 278 -21.47 1.01 -18.33
C LEU A 278 -20.75 -0.03 -17.45
N GLN A 279 -20.07 -1.01 -18.06
CA GLN A 279 -19.28 -1.99 -17.31
C GLN A 279 -18.16 -1.34 -16.52
N LYS A 280 -17.48 -0.32 -17.05
CA LYS A 280 -16.42 0.41 -16.33
C LYS A 280 -16.94 1.19 -15.12
N ILE A 281 -18.15 1.73 -15.17
CA ILE A 281 -18.79 2.36 -13.98
C ILE A 281 -19.12 1.30 -12.92
N LEU A 282 -19.65 0.14 -13.33
CA LEU A 282 -19.93 -0.96 -12.42
C LEU A 282 -18.64 -1.52 -11.78
N GLN A 283 -17.57 -1.69 -12.57
CA GLN A 283 -16.26 -2.09 -12.07
C GLN A 283 -15.70 -1.11 -11.04
N LEU A 284 -15.87 0.20 -11.27
CA LEU A 284 -15.47 1.23 -10.31
C LEU A 284 -16.26 1.10 -8.99
N ASN A 285 -17.58 0.90 -9.07
CA ASN A 285 -18.43 0.71 -7.89
C ASN A 285 -18.01 -0.51 -7.06
N GLU A 286 -17.75 -1.65 -7.70
CA GLU A 286 -17.27 -2.85 -7.02
C GLU A 286 -15.88 -2.64 -6.40
N SER A 287 -14.98 -1.98 -7.14
CA SER A 287 -13.63 -1.70 -6.65
C SER A 287 -13.63 -0.78 -5.42
N LEU A 288 -14.55 0.18 -5.36
CA LEU A 288 -14.73 1.10 -4.22
C LEU A 288 -15.23 0.42 -2.94
N LYS A 289 -15.98 -0.68 -3.05
CA LYS A 289 -16.44 -1.44 -1.88
C LYS A 289 -15.27 -2.16 -1.19
N VAL A 290 -14.27 -2.58 -1.97
CA VAL A 290 -13.15 -3.39 -1.49
C VAL A 290 -11.93 -2.55 -1.13
N ARG A 291 -11.63 -1.50 -1.92
CA ARG A 291 -10.39 -0.73 -1.81
C ARG A 291 -10.67 0.74 -1.56
N HIS A 292 -9.85 1.33 -0.70
CA HIS A 292 -9.87 2.74 -0.31
C HIS A 292 -8.83 3.59 -1.06
N GLY A 293 -8.24 3.05 -2.13
CA GLY A 293 -7.26 3.69 -3.00
C GLY A 293 -7.36 3.04 -4.37
N LEU A 294 -7.81 3.83 -5.36
CA LEU A 294 -8.04 3.37 -6.73
C LEU A 294 -7.36 4.30 -7.71
N ILE A 295 -6.94 3.71 -8.83
CA ILE A 295 -6.24 4.37 -9.92
C ILE A 295 -7.13 4.22 -11.17
N LEU A 296 -7.65 5.33 -11.69
CA LEU A 296 -8.36 5.35 -12.97
C LEU A 296 -7.36 5.52 -14.10
N LEU A 297 -7.08 4.47 -14.87
CA LEU A 297 -6.16 4.50 -16.00
C LEU A 297 -6.88 4.64 -17.34
N GLY A 298 -6.33 5.45 -18.23
CA GLY A 298 -6.81 5.60 -19.59
C GLY A 298 -6.32 6.88 -20.25
N HIS A 299 -6.47 6.96 -21.58
CA HIS A 299 -6.07 8.12 -22.36
C HIS A 299 -6.88 9.39 -22.01
N PRO A 300 -6.37 10.59 -22.33
CA PRO A 300 -7.15 11.81 -22.30
C PRO A 300 -8.43 11.67 -23.12
N GLY A 301 -9.55 12.20 -22.61
CA GLY A 301 -10.84 12.12 -23.30
C GLY A 301 -11.54 10.75 -23.24
N SER A 302 -10.97 9.72 -22.61
CA SER A 302 -11.61 8.39 -22.50
C SER A 302 -12.80 8.31 -21.53
N GLY A 303 -13.20 9.44 -20.92
CA GLY A 303 -14.35 9.50 -20.01
C GLY A 303 -14.05 9.09 -18.56
N LYS A 304 -12.78 8.97 -18.13
CA LYS A 304 -12.40 8.68 -16.72
C LYS A 304 -13.12 9.59 -15.73
N THR A 305 -13.08 10.89 -16.00
CA THR A 305 -13.69 11.89 -15.13
C THR A 305 -15.22 11.77 -15.11
N THR A 306 -15.82 11.44 -16.25
CA THR A 306 -17.27 11.18 -16.37
C THR A 306 -17.66 9.92 -15.60
N ASN A 307 -16.80 8.89 -15.57
CA ASN A 307 -17.04 7.62 -14.88
C ASN A 307 -17.29 7.85 -13.39
N TYR A 308 -16.30 8.37 -12.65
CA TYR A 308 -16.47 8.58 -11.20
C TYR A 308 -17.51 9.66 -10.88
N ARG A 309 -17.65 10.70 -11.71
CA ARG A 309 -18.70 11.74 -11.50
C ARG A 309 -20.10 11.20 -11.67
N THR A 310 -20.30 10.24 -12.58
CA THR A 310 -21.59 9.57 -12.74
C THR A 310 -21.86 8.70 -11.52
N LEU A 311 -20.87 7.90 -11.10
CA LEU A 311 -21.01 7.05 -9.92
C LEU A 311 -21.31 7.85 -8.65
N LYS A 312 -20.64 9.00 -8.47
CA LYS A 312 -20.87 9.96 -7.38
C LYS A 312 -22.35 10.35 -7.23
N LYS A 313 -23.07 10.50 -8.34
CA LYS A 313 -24.49 10.89 -8.35
C LYS A 313 -25.44 9.73 -8.10
N ILE A 314 -24.98 8.50 -8.33
CA ILE A 314 -25.80 7.28 -8.29
C ILE A 314 -25.68 6.57 -6.96
N ILE A 315 -24.50 6.62 -6.34
CA ILE A 315 -24.31 6.18 -4.96
C ILE A 315 -25.29 6.98 -4.11
N GLY A 316 -26.35 6.33 -3.61
CA GLY A 316 -27.48 6.95 -2.90
C GLY A 316 -27.15 7.60 -1.56
N LYS A 317 -25.87 7.94 -1.33
CA LYS A 317 -25.34 8.70 -0.19
C LYS A 317 -24.79 10.03 -0.72
N ARG A 318 -24.84 11.08 0.09
CA ARG A 318 -24.18 12.34 -0.26
C ARG A 318 -22.67 12.10 -0.35
N VAL A 319 -22.09 12.28 -1.53
CA VAL A 319 -20.64 12.15 -1.75
C VAL A 319 -20.03 13.56 -1.90
N HIS A 320 -19.16 13.95 -0.98
CA HIS A 320 -18.34 15.15 -1.09
C HIS A 320 -17.05 14.79 -1.82
N CYS A 321 -16.82 15.43 -2.97
CA CYS A 321 -15.65 15.18 -3.80
C CYS A 321 -14.81 16.44 -3.85
N LYS A 322 -13.53 16.34 -3.48
CA LYS A 322 -12.53 17.39 -3.59
C LYS A 322 -11.52 16.96 -4.66
N VAL A 323 -11.22 17.84 -5.61
CA VAL A 323 -10.31 17.55 -6.71
C VAL A 323 -9.09 18.45 -6.57
N ILE A 324 -7.90 17.89 -6.71
CA ILE A 324 -6.63 18.62 -6.65
C ILE A 324 -5.69 18.10 -7.74
N ASN A 325 -4.96 19.00 -8.41
CA ASN A 325 -3.85 18.60 -9.24
C ASN A 325 -2.56 18.65 -8.39
N PRO A 326 -1.94 17.49 -8.08
CA PRO A 326 -0.75 17.46 -7.21
C PRO A 326 0.45 18.18 -7.82
N LYS A 327 0.51 18.30 -9.16
CA LYS A 327 1.61 18.92 -9.89
C LYS A 327 1.45 20.43 -10.10
N SER A 328 0.27 20.99 -9.86
CA SER A 328 0.07 22.44 -9.97
C SER A 328 0.60 23.22 -8.77
N ILE A 329 1.08 22.52 -7.73
CA ILE A 329 1.59 23.09 -6.49
C ILE A 329 2.91 22.41 -6.11
N SER A 330 3.70 23.07 -5.27
CA SER A 330 4.91 22.46 -4.72
C SER A 330 4.55 21.38 -3.69
N LEU A 331 5.47 20.41 -3.49
CA LEU A 331 5.34 19.38 -2.46
C LEU A 331 5.09 19.98 -1.06
N ASN A 332 5.81 21.05 -0.74
CA ASN A 332 5.66 21.79 0.52
C ASN A 332 4.27 22.41 0.67
N GLN A 333 3.65 22.89 -0.41
CA GLN A 333 2.27 23.38 -0.37
C GLN A 333 1.24 22.24 -0.29
N LEU A 334 1.54 21.07 -0.87
CA LEU A 334 0.66 19.91 -0.83
C LEU A 334 0.61 19.29 0.58
N TYR A 335 1.77 18.99 1.15
CA TYR A 335 1.92 18.26 2.43
C TYR A 335 2.17 19.15 3.65
N GLY A 336 2.56 20.40 3.44
CA GLY A 336 3.02 21.28 4.50
C GLY A 336 4.54 21.20 4.69
N TYR A 337 5.09 22.20 5.35
CA TYR A 337 6.53 22.30 5.63
C TYR A 337 6.77 23.08 6.91
N PHE A 338 7.91 22.82 7.56
CA PHE A 338 8.37 23.61 8.68
C PHE A 338 9.10 24.84 8.16
N ASN A 339 8.67 26.04 8.56
CA ASN A 339 9.35 27.27 8.18
C ASN A 339 10.48 27.56 9.15
N GLU A 340 11.72 27.46 8.69
CA GLU A 340 12.92 27.68 9.51
C GLU A 340 13.01 29.11 10.06
N ASN A 341 12.48 30.10 9.34
CA ASN A 341 12.56 31.50 9.75
C ASN A 341 11.53 31.86 10.84
N SER A 342 10.31 31.31 10.75
CA SER A 342 9.25 31.57 11.73
C SER A 342 9.19 30.54 12.85
N HIS A 343 9.91 29.42 12.71
CA HIS A 343 9.81 28.23 13.58
C HIS A 343 8.37 27.69 13.74
N GLU A 344 7.52 27.92 12.73
CA GLU A 344 6.12 27.46 12.73
C GLU A 344 5.89 26.44 11.62
N TRP A 345 4.94 25.54 11.87
CA TRP A 345 4.48 24.57 10.88
C TRP A 345 3.47 25.22 9.93
N ASN A 346 3.78 25.23 8.64
CA ASN A 346 2.84 25.65 7.61
C ASN A 346 2.08 24.43 7.10
N PHE A 347 0.76 24.45 7.29
CA PHE A 347 -0.13 23.37 6.89
C PHE A 347 -0.26 23.25 5.36
N GLY A 348 -0.28 22.00 4.86
CA GLY A 348 -0.49 21.72 3.46
C GLY A 348 -1.96 21.73 3.03
N ILE A 349 -2.21 21.89 1.73
CA ILE A 349 -3.56 21.86 1.15
C ILE A 349 -4.22 20.49 1.40
N LEU A 350 -3.47 19.39 1.31
CA LEU A 350 -4.01 18.06 1.53
C LEU A 350 -4.56 17.91 2.95
N GLU A 351 -3.83 18.43 3.94
CA GLU A 351 -4.25 18.41 5.34
C GLU A 351 -5.55 19.17 5.56
N PHE A 352 -5.66 20.38 4.98
CA PHE A 352 -6.89 21.17 5.03
C PHE A 352 -8.09 20.41 4.40
N LEU A 353 -7.89 19.76 3.25
CA LEU A 353 -8.93 18.99 2.58
C LEU A 353 -9.40 17.80 3.42
N ILE A 354 -8.48 17.11 4.10
CA ILE A 354 -8.81 15.98 4.97
C ILE A 354 -9.59 16.45 6.20
N VAL A 355 -9.14 17.53 6.85
CA VAL A 355 -9.83 18.11 8.01
C VAL A 355 -11.25 18.56 7.63
N ASP A 356 -11.43 19.18 6.45
CA ASP A 356 -12.75 19.55 5.94
C ASP A 356 -13.66 18.33 5.72
N CYS A 357 -13.10 17.24 5.18
CA CYS A 357 -13.83 16.00 5.01
C CYS A 357 -14.21 15.35 6.36
N LEU A 358 -13.33 15.39 7.36
CA LEU A 358 -13.56 14.80 8.68
C LEU A 358 -14.67 15.51 9.47
N LYS A 359 -14.96 16.79 9.18
CA LYS A 359 -16.12 17.50 9.73
C LYS A 359 -17.44 16.90 9.27
N ASN A 360 -17.48 16.33 8.06
CA ASN A 360 -18.69 15.78 7.45
C ASN A 360 -18.73 14.24 7.60
N LYS A 361 -19.14 13.76 8.79
CA LYS A 361 -19.19 12.33 9.12
C LYS A 361 -20.34 11.55 8.47
N GLU A 362 -21.42 12.22 8.08
CA GLU A 362 -22.62 11.59 7.50
C GLU A 362 -22.51 11.33 5.99
N SER A 363 -21.47 11.86 5.34
CA SER A 363 -21.24 11.75 3.90
C SER A 363 -20.04 10.90 3.54
N LEU A 364 -20.07 10.31 2.36
CA LEU A 364 -18.87 9.72 1.76
C LEU A 364 -17.97 10.85 1.26
N ASN A 365 -16.68 10.78 1.57
CA ASN A 365 -15.71 11.79 1.17
C ASN A 365 -14.69 11.19 0.21
N TRP A 366 -14.54 11.82 -0.95
CA TRP A 366 -13.60 11.46 -2.00
C TRP A 366 -12.62 12.61 -2.21
N ILE A 367 -11.33 12.35 -2.00
CA ILE A 367 -10.27 13.23 -2.49
C ILE A 367 -9.81 12.61 -3.79
N VAL A 368 -9.78 13.40 -4.87
CA VAL A 368 -9.37 12.98 -6.22
C VAL A 368 -8.13 13.78 -6.58
N PHE A 369 -7.02 13.09 -6.76
CA PHE A 369 -5.83 13.66 -7.39
C PHE A 369 -5.99 13.54 -8.89
N ASP A 370 -6.12 14.68 -9.58
CA ASP A 370 -6.35 14.79 -11.03
C ASP A 370 -5.08 15.37 -11.68
N GLY A 371 -4.19 14.49 -12.10
CA GLY A 371 -2.89 14.84 -12.68
C GLY A 371 -1.93 13.66 -12.72
N PRO A 372 -0.72 13.84 -13.28
CA PRO A 372 0.23 12.74 -13.41
C PRO A 372 0.83 12.35 -12.05
N ILE A 373 1.02 11.04 -11.86
CA ILE A 373 1.77 10.50 -10.74
C ILE A 373 3.27 10.64 -10.99
N ASP A 374 3.97 11.06 -9.94
CA ASP A 374 5.40 10.82 -9.80
C ASP A 374 5.66 10.08 -8.49
N SER A 375 6.83 9.44 -8.39
CA SER A 375 7.24 8.71 -7.20
C SER A 375 7.38 9.62 -5.97
N ILE A 376 7.75 10.89 -6.16
CA ILE A 376 8.14 11.80 -5.09
C ILE A 376 6.93 12.19 -4.23
N TRP A 377 5.81 12.61 -4.82
CA TRP A 377 4.63 12.97 -4.04
C TRP A 377 3.82 11.74 -3.61
N ILE A 378 3.70 10.72 -4.47
CA ILE A 378 2.82 9.57 -4.16
C ILE A 378 3.37 8.74 -2.98
N GLU A 379 4.69 8.69 -2.80
CA GLU A 379 5.32 7.89 -1.75
C GLU A 379 4.90 8.32 -0.33
N SER A 380 4.60 9.60 -0.12
CA SER A 380 4.07 10.12 1.16
C SER A 380 2.65 9.61 1.48
N LEU A 381 1.97 8.99 0.51
CA LEU A 381 0.63 8.39 0.68
C LEU A 381 0.67 6.87 0.88
N ASN A 382 1.84 6.24 0.86
CA ASN A 382 1.95 4.78 0.98
C ASN A 382 1.27 4.24 2.24
N THR A 383 1.47 4.88 3.40
CA THR A 383 0.88 4.42 4.68
C THR A 383 -0.64 4.49 4.68
N VAL A 384 -1.22 5.43 3.93
CA VAL A 384 -2.66 5.60 3.85
C VAL A 384 -3.30 4.74 2.76
N LEU A 385 -2.55 4.46 1.69
CA LEU A 385 -2.92 3.54 0.62
C LEU A 385 -2.80 2.07 1.00
N ASP A 386 -2.06 1.76 2.05
CA ASP A 386 -1.91 0.42 2.58
C ASP A 386 -3.02 0.05 3.58
N ASP A 387 -2.98 -1.20 4.07
CA ASP A 387 -3.94 -1.73 5.06
C ASP A 387 -3.99 -0.90 6.36
N ASN A 388 -2.94 -0.15 6.65
CA ASN A 388 -2.87 0.73 7.82
C ASN A 388 -3.90 1.88 7.75
N LYS A 389 -4.30 2.33 6.56
CA LYS A 389 -5.28 3.41 6.32
C LYS A 389 -4.99 4.70 7.10
N LYS A 390 -3.71 4.97 7.36
CA LYS A 390 -3.23 6.09 8.17
C LYS A 390 -2.37 7.03 7.34
N LEU A 391 -2.79 8.28 7.21
CA LEU A 391 -1.95 9.33 6.68
C LEU A 391 -1.07 9.87 7.81
N CYS A 392 0.24 9.68 7.66
CA CYS A 392 1.23 10.27 8.56
C CYS A 392 1.83 11.48 7.84
N LEU A 393 1.52 12.68 8.32
CA LEU A 393 2.15 13.90 7.81
C LEU A 393 3.42 14.20 8.61
N ASN A 394 4.35 14.92 7.99
CA ASN A 394 5.59 15.37 8.63
C ASN A 394 5.35 16.30 9.83
N SER A 395 4.13 16.84 9.97
CA SER A 395 3.66 17.57 11.16
C SER A 395 3.56 16.69 12.42
N GLY A 396 3.64 15.36 12.28
CA GLY A 396 3.39 14.40 13.35
C GLY A 396 1.90 14.09 13.56
N LEU A 397 1.01 14.68 12.76
CA LEU A 397 -0.42 14.40 12.79
C LEU A 397 -0.75 13.14 12.00
N ILE A 398 -1.63 12.32 12.58
CA ILE A 398 -2.07 11.04 12.02
C ILE A 398 -3.58 11.11 11.79
N TYR A 399 -4.01 10.88 10.55
CA TYR A 399 -5.42 10.86 10.16
C TYR A 399 -5.82 9.49 9.59
N ASP A 400 -6.99 8.98 10.00
CA ASP A 400 -7.60 7.79 9.41
C ASP A 400 -8.54 8.22 8.26
N PHE A 401 -8.28 7.82 7.01
CA PHE A 401 -9.06 8.32 5.86
C PHE A 401 -9.05 7.41 4.61
N CYS A 402 -9.99 7.65 3.67
CA CYS A 402 -10.18 6.90 2.41
C CYS A 402 -9.89 7.82 1.20
N PHE A 403 -9.11 7.37 0.21
CA PHE A 403 -8.60 8.20 -0.90
C PHE A 403 -9.00 7.68 -2.28
N LEU A 404 -9.13 8.56 -3.26
CA LEU A 404 -9.37 8.21 -4.67
C LEU A 404 -8.34 8.90 -5.55
N PHE A 405 -7.82 8.23 -6.58
CA PHE A 405 -6.81 8.80 -7.47
C PHE A 405 -7.33 8.69 -8.92
N ASP A 406 -7.47 9.82 -9.60
CA ASP A 406 -7.85 9.87 -11.02
C ASP A 406 -6.60 10.15 -11.85
N LEU A 407 -6.14 9.16 -12.60
CA LEU A 407 -4.81 9.22 -13.19
C LEU A 407 -4.82 9.51 -14.67
N GLU A 408 -4.08 10.56 -15.02
CA GLU A 408 -3.72 10.82 -16.40
C GLU A 408 -2.49 10.01 -16.79
N PHE A 409 -2.60 9.23 -17.87
CA PHE A 409 -1.42 8.73 -18.57
C PHE A 409 -0.80 9.90 -19.32
N TRP A 410 0.33 10.41 -18.83
CA TRP A 410 1.31 11.02 -19.71
C TRP A 410 2.31 9.94 -20.09
N LEU A 411 2.09 9.33 -21.26
CA LEU A 411 3.23 8.86 -22.06
C LEU A 411 3.96 10.14 -22.46
N ILE A 412 5.01 10.48 -21.73
CA ILE A 412 6.12 11.21 -22.33
C ILE A 412 7.25 10.21 -22.36
N PHE A 413 7.64 9.90 -23.60
CA PHE A 413 8.71 9.03 -24.10
C PHE A 413 9.84 8.67 -23.14
#